data_AF-A0A419JPL3-F1
#
_entry.id   AF-A0A419JPL3-F1
#
_cell.length_a   1.000
_cell.length_b   1.000
_cell.length_c   1.000
_cell.angle_alpha   90.00
_cell.angle_beta   90.00
_cell.angle_gamma   90.00
#
_symmetry.space_group_name_H-M   'P 1'
#
loop_
_entity.id
_entity.type
_entity.pdbx_description
1 polymer ?
#
loop_
_entity_poly.entity_id
_entity_poly.type
_entity_poly.pdbx_seq_one_letter_code
_entity_poly.pdbx_strand_id
1 'polypeptide(L)' 'MTVKQIFTDNHNWGRYCLLHRGEIREVEKREVEKMMSCKGPDRGCFVYYCPKCEEYREISLGCNSRLCSDCGQRAT' A
#
# COMPACT_ATOMS: atom_id res chain seq x y z
N MET A 1 1.20 -4.16 -12.48
CA MET A 1 0.05 -4.51 -11.62
C MET A 1 0.57 -5.04 -10.29
N THR A 2 0.21 -4.41 -9.18
CA THR A 2 0.65 -4.76 -7.81
C THR A 2 -0.53 -5.25 -6.98
N VAL A 3 -0.26 -5.88 -5.82
CA VAL A 3 -1.33 -6.28 -4.87
C VAL A 3 -2.17 -5.07 -4.44
N LYS A 4 -1.52 -3.94 -4.09
CA LYS A 4 -2.19 -2.67 -3.79
C LYS A 4 -3.19 -2.30 -4.89
N GLN A 5 -2.72 -2.31 -6.14
CA GLN A 5 -3.53 -1.93 -7.30
C GLN A 5 -4.78 -2.79 -7.43
N ILE A 6 -4.73 -4.10 -7.19
CA ILE A 6 -5.91 -4.99 -7.27
C ILE A 6 -7.02 -4.56 -6.29
N PHE A 7 -6.66 -4.13 -5.07
CA PHE A 7 -7.61 -3.72 -4.04
C PHE A 7 -8.12 -2.28 -4.23
N THR A 8 -7.26 -1.37 -4.71
CA THR A 8 -7.61 0.04 -4.91
C THR A 8 -8.29 0.33 -6.24
N ASP A 9 -8.00 -0.44 -7.28
CA ASP A 9 -8.61 -0.29 -8.61
C ASP A 9 -10.14 -0.43 -8.52
N ASN A 10 -10.87 0.42 -9.25
CA ASN A 10 -12.33 0.46 -9.33
C ASN A 10 -13.08 0.29 -7.98
N HIS A 11 -12.49 0.79 -6.89
CA HIS A 11 -12.96 0.60 -5.52
C HIS A 11 -13.23 -0.87 -5.12
N ASN A 12 -12.48 -1.83 -5.68
CA ASN A 12 -12.70 -3.27 -5.51
C ASN A 12 -12.81 -3.69 -4.05
N TRP A 13 -11.94 -3.20 -3.16
CA TRP A 13 -12.02 -3.48 -1.72
C TRP A 13 -13.32 -2.96 -1.07
N GLY A 14 -13.73 -1.73 -1.40
CA GLY A 14 -14.96 -1.13 -0.87
C GLY A 14 -16.20 -1.88 -1.35
N ARG A 15 -16.22 -2.28 -2.63
CA ARG A 15 -17.29 -3.10 -3.22
C ARG A 15 -17.36 -4.49 -2.59
N TYR A 16 -16.21 -5.13 -2.36
CA TYR A 16 -16.12 -6.40 -1.65
C TYR A 16 -16.67 -6.29 -0.22
N CYS A 17 -16.31 -5.23 0.51
CA CYS A 17 -16.84 -4.96 1.86
C CYS A 17 -18.35 -4.72 1.93
N LEU A 18 -18.94 -4.15 0.86
CA LEU A 18 -20.39 -3.95 0.78
C LEU A 18 -21.12 -5.27 0.46
N LEU A 19 -20.56 -6.10 -0.42
CA LEU A 19 -21.14 -7.39 -0.81
C LEU A 19 -21.07 -8.42 0.34
N HIS A 20 -19.92 -8.49 1.03
CA HIS A 20 -19.66 -9.43 2.13
C HIS A 20 -19.83 -8.78 3.52
N ARG A 21 -20.79 -7.86 3.64
CA ARG A 21 -21.00 -7.06 4.85
C ARG A 21 -21.48 -7.96 6.01
N GLY A 22 -20.59 -8.20 6.97
CA GLY A 22 -20.84 -9.05 8.14
C GLY A 22 -20.06 -10.36 8.12
N GLU A 23 -19.49 -10.74 6.99
CA GLU A 23 -18.62 -11.92 6.85
C GLU A 23 -17.15 -11.59 7.16
N ILE A 24 -16.69 -10.39 6.77
CA ILE A 24 -15.31 -9.94 6.94
C ILE A 24 -15.04 -9.53 8.38
N ARG A 25 -14.08 -10.18 9.04
CA ARG A 25 -13.66 -9.88 10.41
C ARG A 25 -12.86 -8.57 10.47
N GLU A 26 -12.94 -7.86 11.59
CA GLU A 26 -12.18 -6.60 11.79
C GLU A 26 -10.66 -6.77 11.63
N VAL A 27 -10.12 -7.94 12.00
CA VAL A 27 -8.70 -8.25 11.77
C VAL A 27 -8.35 -8.31 10.28
N GLU A 28 -9.24 -8.83 9.43
CA GLU A 28 -9.01 -8.94 7.99
C GLU A 28 -9.06 -7.56 7.33
N LYS A 29 -10.04 -6.72 7.72
CA LYS A 29 -10.11 -5.32 7.28
C LYS A 29 -8.83 -4.56 7.63
N ARG A 30 -8.41 -4.63 8.89
CA ARG A 30 -7.22 -3.94 9.37
C ARG A 30 -5.94 -4.38 8.64
N GLU A 31 -5.77 -5.67 8.36
CA GLU A 31 -4.58 -6.13 7.63
C GLU A 31 -4.61 -5.72 6.15
N VAL A 32 -5.79 -5.67 5.51
CA VAL A 32 -5.97 -5.14 4.15
C VAL A 32 -5.72 -3.62 4.10
N GLU A 33 -6.20 -2.86 5.08
CA GLU A 33 -5.98 -1.41 5.19
C GLU A 33 -4.50 -1.07 5.42
N LYS A 34 -3.81 -1.77 6.35
CA LYS A 34 -2.36 -1.67 6.53
C LYS A 34 -1.56 -2.01 5.27
N MET A 35 -2.05 -2.97 4.49
CA MET A 35 -1.46 -3.35 3.21
C MET A 35 -1.62 -2.20 2.20
N MET A 36 -2.82 -1.65 2.05
CA MET A 36 -3.08 -0.52 1.16
C MET A 36 -2.32 0.76 1.55
N SER A 37 -2.01 0.98 2.84
CA SER A 37 -1.21 2.13 3.30
C SER A 37 0.30 2.01 3.06
N CYS A 38 0.79 0.95 2.41
CA CYS A 38 2.19 0.87 1.99
C CYS A 38 2.57 2.02 1.03
N LYS A 39 3.77 2.60 1.21
CA LYS A 39 4.23 3.82 0.54
C LYS A 39 3.26 5.01 0.69
N GLY A 40 2.54 5.07 1.80
CA GLY A 40 1.77 6.26 2.18
C GLY A 40 2.69 7.40 2.66
N PRO A 41 2.21 8.66 2.60
CA PRO A 41 2.98 9.84 3.03
C PRO A 41 3.29 9.82 4.54
N ASP A 42 2.50 9.09 5.32
CA ASP A 42 2.66 8.84 6.76
C ASP A 42 3.92 8.05 7.11
N ARG A 43 4.52 7.34 6.14
CA ARG A 43 5.71 6.50 6.35
C ARG A 43 7.03 7.24 6.13
N GLY A 44 6.99 8.51 5.70
CA GLY A 44 8.16 9.28 5.34
C GLY A 44 8.75 8.92 3.97
N CYS A 45 9.76 9.67 3.53
CA CYS A 45 10.35 9.54 2.20
C CYS A 45 11.85 9.91 2.19
N PHE A 46 12.55 9.47 1.15
CA PHE A 46 13.85 10.02 0.77
C PHE A 46 13.67 11.00 -0.38
N VAL A 47 14.24 12.20 -0.25
CA VAL A 47 14.32 13.20 -1.31
C VAL A 47 15.75 13.28 -1.81
N TYR A 48 15.94 13.17 -3.12
CA TYR A 48 17.26 13.17 -3.76
C TYR A 48 17.25 14.01 -5.04
N TYR A 49 18.29 14.83 -5.21
CA TYR A 49 18.48 15.65 -6.40
C TYR A 49 19.25 14.85 -7.46
N CYS A 50 18.73 14.81 -8.69
CA CYS A 50 19.40 14.19 -9.83
C CYS A 50 20.11 15.28 -10.66
N PRO A 51 21.44 15.47 -10.55
CA PRO A 51 22.15 16.53 -11.27
C PRO A 51 22.17 16.35 -12.80
N LYS A 52 21.77 15.18 -13.32
CA LYS A 52 21.61 14.94 -14.76
C LYS A 52 20.21 15.32 -15.29
N CYS A 53 19.19 15.28 -14.45
CA CYS A 53 17.82 15.66 -14.81
C CYS A 53 17.44 17.05 -14.30
N GLU A 54 18.26 17.64 -13.43
CA GLU A 54 17.99 18.89 -12.69
C GLU A 54 16.72 18.85 -11.83
N GLU A 55 16.28 17.64 -11.47
CA GLU A 55 15.04 17.36 -10.76
C GLU A 55 15.28 16.77 -9.37
N TYR A 56 14.45 17.16 -8.42
CA TYR A 56 14.25 16.42 -7.17
C TYR A 56 13.33 15.23 -7.41
N ARG A 57 13.64 14.10 -6.80
CA ARG A 57 12.81 12.91 -6.78
C ARG A 57 12.52 12.49 -5.35
N GLU A 58 11.30 12.04 -5.13
CA GLU A 58 10.84 11.53 -3.84
C GLU A 58 10.57 10.03 -3.95
N ILE A 59 11.14 9.24 -3.03
CA ILE A 59 10.78 7.83 -2.83
C ILE A 59 10.14 7.70 -1.44
N SER A 60 8.84 7.43 -1.40
CA SER A 60 8.12 7.10 -0.18
C SER A 60 8.57 5.74 0.38
N LEU A 61 8.70 5.65 1.70
CA LEU A 61 9.14 4.44 2.39
C LEU A 61 8.05 3.36 2.37
N GLY A 62 8.45 2.14 2.03
CA GLY A 62 7.55 0.98 2.01
C GLY A 62 7.15 0.50 3.41
N CYS A 63 6.36 -0.57 3.48
CA CYS A 63 6.04 -1.22 4.75
C CYS A 63 7.20 -2.06 5.35
N ASN A 64 8.39 -2.03 4.72
CA ASN A 64 9.63 -2.73 5.12
C ASN A 64 9.44 -4.21 5.47
N SER A 65 8.45 -4.82 4.82
CA SER A 65 7.98 -6.18 5.08
C SER A 65 8.72 -7.19 4.20
N ARG A 66 8.96 -8.40 4.72
CA ARG A 66 9.87 -9.41 4.13
C ARG A 66 9.42 -9.97 2.77
N LEU A 67 8.21 -9.61 2.29
CA LEU A 67 7.60 -10.03 1.01
C LEU A 67 6.94 -8.86 0.23
N CYS A 68 7.42 -7.63 0.41
CA CYS A 68 6.81 -6.44 -0.21
C CYS A 68 7.57 -5.91 -1.43
N SER A 69 6.96 -5.97 -2.63
CA SER A 69 7.36 -5.18 -3.81
C SER A 69 6.32 -4.13 -4.26
N ASP A 70 5.10 -4.14 -3.69
CA ASP A 70 4.46 -2.87 -3.29
C ASP A 70 3.38 -3.02 -2.19
N CYS A 71 2.94 -4.24 -1.87
CA CYS A 71 2.52 -4.66 -0.51
C CYS A 71 1.96 -6.09 -0.44
N GLY A 72 2.68 -7.08 -0.97
CA GLY A 72 2.41 -8.51 -0.69
C GLY A 72 2.65 -8.95 0.76
N GLN A 73 2.55 -8.05 1.75
CA GLN A 73 2.90 -8.28 3.17
C GLN A 73 4.34 -8.88 3.26
N ARG A 74 4.76 -9.82 4.14
CA ARG A 74 4.35 -10.07 5.53
C ARG A 74 5.61 -10.01 6.41
N ALA A 75 5.46 -9.50 7.63
CA ALA A 75 6.43 -9.66 8.71
C ALA A 75 5.73 -10.42 9.84
N THR A 76 6.28 -11.59 10.18
CA THR A 76 5.95 -12.39 11.38
C THR A 76 6.68 -11.82 12.58
#